data_AF-A0A7C4KN70-F1
#
_entry.id   AF-A0A7C4KN70-F1
#
_cell.length_a   1.000
_cell.length_b   1.000
_cell.length_c   1.000
_cell.angle_alpha   90.00
_cell.angle_beta   90.00
_cell.angle_gamma   90.00
#
_symmetry.space_group_name_H-M   'P 1'
#
loop_
_entity.id
_entity.type
_entity.pdbx_description
1 polymer ?
#
loop_
_entity_poly.entity_id
_entity_poly.type
_entity_poly.pdbx_seq_one_letter_code
_entity_poly.pdbx_strand_id
1 'polypeptide(L)'
;MRIVVCMLLAAMVCGGVGCRKRGEGADRMQPARTQKGRSKSGPTITPDLALRGRVAMVNPQARTVVLSFPLGWLPALERRLNVYRQGVKVGEVKVTGPQMDTNIAADLVVGDAAPGDEVRED
;
A
#
# COMPACT_ATOMS: atom_id res chain seq x y z
N MET A 1 -26.56 7.88 7.31
CA MET A 1 -26.72 6.88 6.22
C MET A 1 -25.51 5.93 6.08
N ARG A 2 -24.85 5.53 7.17
CA ARG A 2 -23.80 4.48 7.18
C ARG A 2 -24.21 3.25 7.98
N ILE A 3 -25.38 3.32 8.63
CA ILE A 3 -25.92 2.28 9.53
C ILE A 3 -26.74 1.24 8.75
N VAL A 4 -27.18 1.55 7.53
CA VAL A 4 -28.00 0.64 6.70
C VAL A 4 -27.14 -0.38 5.93
N VAL A 5 -25.83 -0.15 5.77
CA VAL A 5 -24.93 -1.04 5.02
C VAL A 5 -24.54 -2.28 5.82
N CYS A 6 -24.68 -2.28 7.15
CA CYS A 6 -24.36 -3.44 8.00
C CYS A 6 -25.42 -4.56 8.00
N MET A 7 -26.59 -4.38 7.37
CA MET A 7 -27.66 -5.40 7.35
C MET A 7 -27.69 -6.30 6.10
N LEU A 8 -26.76 -6.14 5.15
CA LEU A 8 -26.69 -6.96 3.92
C LEU A 8 -25.71 -8.14 4.00
N LEU A 9 -25.41 -8.62 5.21
CA LEU A 9 -24.53 -9.78 5.47
C LEU A 9 -25.28 -11.02 5.99
N ALA A 10 -26.60 -11.08 5.79
CA ALA A 10 -27.42 -12.24 6.14
C ALA A 10 -28.01 -12.90 4.89
N ALA A 11 -27.82 -14.22 4.81
CA ALA A 11 -28.53 -15.18 3.94
C ALA A 11 -28.03 -15.33 2.49
N MET A 12 -26.98 -16.15 2.31
CA MET A 12 -26.99 -17.09 1.19
C MET A 12 -26.34 -18.41 1.60
N VAL A 13 -27.05 -19.13 2.48
CA VAL A 13 -26.93 -20.58 2.69
C VAL A 13 -27.92 -21.23 1.73
N CYS A 14 -27.44 -22.10 0.83
CA CYS A 14 -28.13 -23.31 0.38
C CYS A 14 -27.41 -23.95 -0.82
N GLY A 15 -27.14 -25.26 -0.69
CA GLY A 15 -27.30 -26.19 -1.81
C GLY A 15 -26.05 -26.92 -2.28
N GLY A 16 -26.01 -28.24 -2.03
CA GLY A 16 -25.31 -29.18 -2.92
C GLY A 16 -24.55 -30.33 -2.26
N VAL A 17 -25.27 -31.27 -1.63
CA VAL A 17 -24.76 -32.63 -1.36
C VAL A 17 -24.80 -33.41 -2.68
N GLY A 18 -23.67 -34.02 -3.06
CA GLY A 18 -23.58 -34.87 -4.26
C GLY A 18 -22.46 -35.91 -4.16
N CYS A 19 -22.74 -37.03 -3.50
CA CYS A 19 -21.93 -38.25 -3.56
C CYS A 19 -22.37 -39.13 -4.75
N ARG A 20 -21.41 -39.60 -5.57
CA ARG A 20 -21.21 -41.01 -5.99
C ARG A 20 -20.45 -41.09 -7.33
N LYS A 21 -19.30 -41.79 -7.31
CA LYS A 21 -19.12 -43.13 -7.91
C LYS A 21 -17.64 -43.52 -7.83
N ARG A 22 -17.37 -44.61 -7.10
CA ARG A 22 -16.11 -45.36 -7.15
C ARG A 22 -16.22 -46.31 -8.35
N GLY A 23 -15.26 -46.23 -9.26
CA GLY A 23 -15.07 -47.17 -10.36
C GLY A 23 -13.62 -47.63 -10.35
N GLU A 24 -13.39 -48.84 -9.86
CA GLU A 24 -12.17 -49.61 -10.10
C GLU A 24 -12.09 -49.96 -11.60
N GLY A 25 -10.93 -49.73 -12.21
CA GLY A 25 -10.72 -50.01 -13.61
C GLY A 25 -9.27 -49.83 -14.03
N ALA A 26 -8.61 -50.98 -14.18
CA ALA A 26 -7.51 -51.27 -15.09
C ALA A 26 -6.17 -50.54 -14.89
N ASP A 27 -5.24 -51.32 -14.36
CA ASP A 27 -3.84 -51.44 -14.75
C ASP A 27 -3.48 -50.71 -16.06
N ARG A 28 -2.81 -49.56 -15.94
CA ARG A 28 -2.09 -48.93 -17.03
C ARG A 28 -0.75 -48.49 -16.51
N MET A 29 0.25 -49.35 -16.76
CA MET A 29 1.68 -49.05 -16.68
C MET A 29 1.95 -47.64 -17.23
N GLN A 30 2.17 -46.68 -16.34
CA GLN A 30 2.64 -45.33 -16.70
C GLN A 30 4.18 -45.36 -16.71
N PRO A 31 4.81 -44.89 -17.79
CA PRO A 31 6.26 -44.80 -17.84
C PRO A 31 6.72 -43.85 -16.74
N ALA A 32 7.83 -44.19 -16.09
CA ALA A 32 8.43 -43.45 -14.98
C ALA A 32 8.48 -41.95 -15.31
N ARG A 33 7.54 -41.21 -14.70
CA ARG A 33 7.48 -39.75 -14.81
C ARG A 33 8.71 -39.24 -14.08
N THR A 34 9.72 -38.81 -14.83
CA THR A 34 10.89 -38.12 -14.30
C THR A 34 10.35 -36.96 -13.46
N GLN A 35 10.48 -37.05 -12.14
CA GLN A 35 10.15 -35.97 -11.23
C GLN A 35 11.14 -34.86 -11.57
N LYS A 36 10.73 -33.94 -12.45
CA LYS A 36 11.42 -32.68 -12.67
C LYS A 36 11.52 -32.05 -11.28
N GLY A 37 12.74 -32.02 -10.75
CA GLY A 37 13.02 -31.58 -9.39
C GLY A 37 12.25 -30.30 -9.14
N ARG A 38 11.42 -30.32 -8.09
CA ARG A 38 10.71 -29.15 -7.61
C ARG A 38 11.78 -28.16 -7.15
N SER A 39 12.25 -27.32 -8.07
CA SER A 39 13.15 -26.23 -7.76
C SER A 39 12.40 -25.41 -6.72
N LYS A 40 12.90 -25.43 -5.48
CA LYS A 40 12.39 -24.60 -4.40
C LYS A 40 12.59 -23.16 -4.90
N SER A 41 11.53 -22.56 -5.43
CA SER A 41 11.53 -21.16 -5.81
C SER A 41 11.79 -20.37 -4.53
N GLY A 42 13.00 -19.82 -4.40
CA GLY A 42 13.32 -18.91 -3.32
C GLY A 42 12.35 -17.73 -3.31
N PRO A 43 12.24 -17.00 -2.20
CA PRO A 43 11.36 -15.84 -2.12
C PRO A 43 11.73 -14.82 -3.21
N THR A 44 10.78 -14.52 -4.09
CA THR A 44 10.90 -13.42 -5.06
C THR A 44 10.79 -12.11 -4.28
N ILE A 45 11.88 -11.34 -4.23
CA ILE A 45 11.92 -10.02 -3.59
C ILE A 45 11.53 -8.98 -4.64
N THR A 46 10.39 -8.31 -4.44
CA THR A 46 9.96 -7.17 -5.27
C THR A 46 10.16 -5.88 -4.46
N PRO A 47 10.92 -4.89 -4.95
CA PRO A 47 11.11 -3.63 -4.24
C PRO A 47 9.83 -2.78 -4.25
N ASP A 48 9.58 -2.05 -3.14
CA ASP A 48 8.56 -1.01 -3.08
C ASP A 48 9.14 0.29 -3.67
N LEU A 49 8.53 0.77 -4.76
CA LEU A 49 8.93 1.98 -5.48
C LEU A 49 7.98 3.16 -5.18
N ALA A 50 7.16 3.05 -4.12
CA ALA A 50 6.26 4.13 -3.73
C ALA A 50 7.05 5.37 -3.26
N LEU A 51 6.59 6.56 -3.69
CA LEU A 51 7.12 7.83 -3.22
C LEU A 51 6.78 8.02 -1.74
N ARG A 52 7.78 7.84 -0.88
CA ARG A 52 7.65 8.02 0.58
C ARG A 52 8.69 9.00 1.10
N GLY A 53 8.22 9.95 1.89
CA GLY A 53 9.03 10.93 2.59
C GLY A 53 8.64 11.03 4.05
N ARG A 54 9.29 11.96 4.75
CA ARG A 54 8.95 12.34 6.12
C ARG A 54 8.90 13.84 6.28
N VAL A 55 8.12 14.30 7.25
CA VAL A 55 8.16 15.70 7.68
C VAL A 55 9.44 15.94 8.48
N ALA A 56 10.32 16.81 8.00
CA ALA A 56 11.54 17.19 8.71
C ALA A 56 11.29 18.34 9.68
N MET A 57 10.50 19.34 9.25
CA MET A 57 10.21 20.53 10.05
C MET A 57 8.83 21.08 9.69
N VAL A 58 8.20 21.78 10.64
CA VAL A 58 6.89 22.40 10.47
C VAL A 58 6.95 23.82 10.98
N ASN A 59 6.45 24.76 10.17
CA ASN A 59 6.11 26.12 10.59
C ASN A 59 4.58 26.25 10.61
N PRO A 60 3.94 26.09 11.78
CA PRO A 60 2.48 26.09 11.87
C PRO A 60 1.87 27.48 11.62
N GLN A 61 2.61 28.56 11.90
CA GLN A 61 2.14 29.92 11.66
C GLN A 61 2.05 30.24 10.16
N ALA A 62 3.06 29.80 9.39
CA ALA A 62 3.08 29.94 7.93
C ALA A 62 2.27 28.85 7.21
N ARG A 63 1.84 27.80 7.91
CA ARG A 63 1.28 26.57 7.33
C ARG A 63 2.20 25.97 6.25
N THR A 64 3.50 25.99 6.51
CA THR A 64 4.52 25.44 5.62
C THR A 64 5.26 24.32 6.33
N VAL A 65 5.52 23.24 5.61
CA VAL A 65 6.28 22.09 6.09
C VAL A 65 7.50 21.87 5.18
N VAL A 66 8.58 21.39 5.78
CA VAL A 66 9.74 20.91 5.03
C VAL A 66 9.66 19.39 5.01
N LEU A 67 9.58 18.83 3.82
CA LEU A 67 9.54 17.40 3.58
C LEU A 67 10.95 16.92 3.24
N SER A 68 11.32 15.74 3.72
CA SER A 68 12.57 15.06 3.40
C SER A 68 12.29 13.74 2.72
N PHE A 69 12.92 13.53 1.56
CA PHE A 69 12.77 12.34 0.76
C PHE A 69 14.09 11.60 0.57
N PRO A 70 14.08 10.29 0.32
CA PRO A 70 15.27 9.59 -0.15
C PRO A 70 15.84 10.22 -1.42
N LEU A 71 17.16 10.13 -1.60
CA LEU A 71 17.84 10.61 -2.81
C LEU A 71 17.23 9.97 -4.07
N GLY A 72 16.90 10.80 -5.05
CA GLY A 72 16.29 10.36 -6.32
C GLY A 72 14.76 10.25 -6.30
N TRP A 73 14.12 10.46 -5.14
CA TRP A 73 12.67 10.31 -4.95
C TRP A 73 12.01 11.60 -4.51
N LEU A 74 12.22 12.70 -5.25
CA LEU A 74 11.52 13.94 -4.96
C LEU A 74 10.20 14.05 -5.72
N PRO A 75 9.12 14.50 -5.06
CA PRO A 75 7.87 14.82 -5.74
C PRO A 75 8.05 15.97 -6.73
N ALA A 76 7.26 15.94 -7.80
CA ALA A 76 7.09 17.11 -8.65
C ALA A 76 6.40 18.25 -7.88
N LEU A 77 6.65 19.49 -8.30
CA LEU A 77 5.93 20.66 -7.79
C LEU A 77 4.42 20.53 -8.04
N GLU A 78 3.64 21.23 -7.22
CA GLU A 78 2.17 21.23 -7.20
C GLU A 78 1.53 19.87 -6.91
N ARG A 79 2.32 18.85 -6.55
CA ARG A 79 1.76 17.56 -6.10
C ARG A 79 1.22 17.64 -4.69
N ARG A 80 0.10 16.96 -4.49
CA ARG A 80 -0.55 16.81 -3.19
C ARG A 80 -0.13 15.49 -2.60
N LEU A 81 0.28 15.53 -1.35
CA LEU A 81 0.72 14.39 -0.58
C LEU A 81 -0.04 14.33 0.73
N ASN A 82 -0.32 13.13 1.18
CA ASN A 82 -1.01 12.87 2.42
C ASN A 82 0.01 12.68 3.55
N VAL A 83 -0.30 13.28 4.70
CA VAL A 83 0.53 13.20 5.91
C VAL A 83 -0.09 12.19 6.86
N TYR A 84 0.72 11.25 7.33
CA TYR A 84 0.34 10.15 8.19
C TYR A 84 1.11 10.16 9.50
N ARG A 85 0.38 10.08 10.61
CA ARG A 85 0.95 9.86 11.94
C ARG A 85 0.54 8.48 12.41
N GLN A 86 1.51 7.61 12.65
CA GLN A 86 1.26 6.23 13.12
C GLN A 86 0.27 5.47 12.21
N GLY A 87 0.35 5.70 10.89
CA GLY A 87 -0.53 5.05 9.90
C GLY A 87 -1.91 5.68 9.73
N VAL A 88 -2.25 6.74 10.48
CA VAL A 88 -3.52 7.48 10.34
C VAL A 88 -3.27 8.78 9.58
N LYS A 89 -4.10 9.06 8.56
CA LYS A 89 -4.02 10.33 7.82
C LYS A 89 -4.40 11.49 8.74
N VAL A 90 -3.47 12.41 8.96
CA VAL A 90 -3.62 13.59 9.83
C VAL A 90 -3.67 14.90 9.04
N GLY A 91 -3.21 14.89 7.78
CA GLY A 91 -3.19 16.09 6.96
C GLY A 91 -2.92 15.83 5.48
N GLU A 92 -2.87 16.92 4.73
CA GLU A 92 -2.53 16.96 3.32
C GLU A 92 -1.67 18.18 3.04
N VAL A 93 -0.61 18.01 2.26
CA VAL A 93 0.36 19.05 1.91
C VAL A 93 0.45 19.15 0.38
N LYS A 94 0.70 20.35 -0.14
CA LYS A 94 0.97 20.61 -1.54
C LYS A 94 2.41 21.06 -1.70
N VAL A 95 3.17 20.35 -2.52
CA VAL A 95 4.58 20.67 -2.80
C VAL A 95 4.66 22.00 -3.55
N THR A 96 5.34 22.98 -2.98
CA THR A 96 5.47 24.33 -3.56
C THR A 96 6.91 24.73 -3.84
N GLY A 97 7.88 24.06 -3.21
CA GLY A 97 9.29 24.42 -3.28
C GLY A 97 9.64 25.59 -2.34
N PRO A 98 10.92 26.01 -2.27
CA PRO A 98 12.07 25.51 -3.03
C PRO A 98 12.55 24.12 -2.58
N GLN A 99 13.40 23.50 -3.40
CA GLN A 99 14.13 22.27 -3.07
C GLN A 99 15.57 22.60 -2.63
N MET A 100 16.04 21.95 -1.59
CA MET A 100 17.45 21.95 -1.16
C MET A 100 17.86 20.53 -0.79
N ASP A 101 18.83 19.97 -1.51
CA ASP A 101 19.26 18.58 -1.38
C ASP A 101 18.09 17.60 -1.51
N THR A 102 17.83 16.83 -0.45
CA THR A 102 16.72 15.87 -0.29
C THR A 102 15.46 16.49 0.29
N ASN A 103 15.47 17.79 0.57
CA ASN A 103 14.39 18.49 1.24
C ASN A 103 13.62 19.37 0.26
N ILE A 104 12.32 19.46 0.44
CA ILE A 104 11.45 20.33 -0.36
C ILE A 104 10.37 20.95 0.51
N ALA A 105 10.15 22.24 0.34
CA ALA A 105 9.07 22.92 1.04
C ALA A 105 7.71 22.62 0.40
N ALA A 106 6.70 22.51 1.25
CA ALA A 106 5.32 22.25 0.88
C ALA A 106 4.38 23.03 1.80
N ASP A 107 3.24 23.45 1.27
CA ASP A 107 2.20 24.12 2.03
C ASP A 107 1.21 23.10 2.59
N LEU A 108 0.91 23.21 3.88
CA LEU A 108 -0.13 22.44 4.53
C LEU A 108 -1.49 22.91 4.02
N VAL A 109 -2.20 22.04 3.31
CA VAL A 109 -3.52 22.35 2.75
C VAL A 109 -4.60 22.11 3.79
N VAL A 110 -4.59 20.93 4.41
CA VAL A 110 -5.61 20.48 5.38
C VAL A 110 -4.95 19.76 6.53
N GLY A 111 -5.55 19.86 7.72
CA GLY A 111 -5.14 19.11 8.90
C GLY A 111 -3.89 19.68 9.55
N ASP A 112 -3.06 18.78 10.06
CA ASP A 112 -1.85 19.10 10.82
C ASP A 112 -0.68 18.22 10.39
N ALA A 113 0.54 18.61 10.76
CA ALA A 113 1.77 17.87 10.52
C ALA A 113 2.73 18.08 11.70
N ALA A 114 3.52 17.05 12.01
CA ALA A 114 4.60 17.12 12.99
C ALA A 114 5.87 16.48 12.42
N PRO A 115 7.06 16.88 12.91
CA PRO A 115 8.31 16.22 12.56
C PRO A 115 8.23 14.71 12.79
N GLY A 116 8.65 13.94 11.79
CA GLY A 116 8.61 12.48 11.79
C GLY A 116 7.35 11.85 11.19
N ASP A 117 6.30 12.62 10.90
CA ASP A 117 5.13 12.10 10.19
C ASP A 117 5.52 11.60 8.77
N GLU A 118 4.90 10.51 8.31
CA GLU A 118 5.12 9.91 7.00
C GLU A 118 4.35 10.68 5.92
N VAL A 119 4.95 10.85 4.74
CA VAL A 119 4.33 11.56 3.62
C VAL A 119 4.35 10.69 2.37
N ARG A 120 3.20 10.55 1.70
CA ARG A 120 3.00 9.68 0.52
C ARG A 120 1.83 10.15 -0.36
N GLU A 121 1.67 9.61 -1.56
CA GLU A 121 0.68 10.08 -2.56
C GLU A 121 -0.75 9.54 -2.37
N ASP A 122 -0.90 8.42 -1.69
CA ASP A 122 -2.12 7.62 -1.51
C ASP A 122 -3.08 8.13 -0.43
#